data_AF-A0A7I8IK95-F1
#
_entry.id   AF-A0A7I8IK95-F1
#
_cell.length_a   1.000
_cell.length_b   1.000
_cell.length_c   1.000
_cell.angle_alpha   90.00
_cell.angle_beta   90.00
_cell.angle_gamma   90.00
#
_symmetry.space_group_name_H-M   'P 1'
#
loop_
_entity.id
_entity.type
_entity.pdbx_description
1 polymer ?
#
loop_
_entity_poly.entity_id
_entity_poly.type
_entity_poly.pdbx_seq_one_letter_code
_entity_poly.pdbx_strand_id
1 'polypeptide(L)'
;MSLSLSLSLSLSCYFSRVLVTGRHYHCSNAVHLLFNSNQPHSHGTGSERVEQLKEEVARTLNRSCATKDVIQCVDKLQHLGIAYLFTEGIKSLLDRIADSTVAEDEGLFHAAQRFRVLRNYGYNVAPDLFHKFLNREAKFKDSLAADWRGLLSLHEASHYGTSHEGIMSHAMEFSKKHLKSPKSPFTPQQLAQINHTLELPRHMRMERFEAWRLIQESTHPKGNSSPLLELASLDYNLVQSQHQEELEEFTSFVRDRAQEFFLWTAGIFPQPSFSRSRIELTKSVGMCHLLDDLYDRYGSLEELTLFTDAIKRWELQAMEKLPDVLKICYLIVYNTTNEISYKVLVNSGKCVTSLFRKTVSVRSLSLSLSLSLSLSLSLSLF
;
A
#
# COMPACT_ATOMS: atom_id res chain seq x y z
N MET A 1 -16.79 -0.31 18.13
CA MET A 1 -15.88 0.85 18.16
C MET A 1 -14.42 0.52 17.79
N SER A 2 -13.95 -0.72 17.92
CA SER A 2 -12.56 -1.12 17.58
C SER A 2 -12.26 -1.26 16.07
N LEU A 3 -13.23 -1.70 15.27
CA LEU A 3 -13.08 -1.87 13.81
C LEU A 3 -13.03 -0.53 13.02
N SER A 4 -13.71 0.52 13.50
CA SER A 4 -13.73 1.82 12.81
C SER A 4 -12.43 2.59 13.01
N LEU A 5 -11.79 2.43 14.17
CA LEU A 5 -10.48 3.03 14.47
C LEU A 5 -9.36 2.33 13.69
N SER A 6 -9.39 0.99 13.57
CA SER A 6 -8.39 0.25 12.79
C SER A 6 -8.49 0.55 11.28
N LEU A 7 -9.71 0.66 10.74
CA LEU A 7 -9.92 1.10 9.35
C LEU A 7 -9.47 2.54 9.12
N SER A 8 -9.69 3.46 10.08
CA SER A 8 -9.27 4.87 9.94
C SER A 8 -7.76 5.07 10.02
N LEU A 9 -7.07 4.36 10.91
CA LEU A 9 -5.60 4.38 11.03
C LEU A 9 -4.94 3.69 9.84
N SER A 10 -5.51 2.57 9.39
CA SER A 10 -5.05 1.89 8.18
C SER A 10 -5.25 2.80 6.97
N LEU A 11 -6.46 3.34 6.73
CA LEU A 11 -6.70 4.28 5.63
C LEU A 11 -5.81 5.53 5.72
N SER A 12 -5.54 6.11 6.90
CA SER A 12 -4.64 7.27 7.03
C SER A 12 -3.19 6.94 6.69
N CYS A 13 -2.68 5.80 7.15
CA CYS A 13 -1.37 5.29 6.74
C CYS A 13 -1.35 5.00 5.24
N TYR A 14 -2.35 4.33 4.69
CA TYR A 14 -2.46 3.97 3.26
C TYR A 14 -2.66 5.18 2.34
N PHE A 15 -3.44 6.20 2.73
CA PHE A 15 -3.52 7.48 2.02
C PHE A 15 -2.17 8.16 2.02
N SER A 16 -1.40 8.10 3.12
CA SER A 16 -0.01 8.57 3.13
C SER A 16 0.88 7.77 2.18
N ARG A 17 0.71 6.44 2.09
CA ARG A 17 1.42 5.59 1.11
C ARG A 17 1.17 6.06 -0.33
N VAL A 18 -0.11 6.14 -0.73
CA VAL A 18 -0.49 6.50 -2.10
C VAL A 18 -0.20 7.96 -2.42
N LEU A 19 -0.41 8.91 -1.49
CA LEU A 19 -0.04 10.33 -1.64
C LEU A 19 1.46 10.53 -1.83
N VAL A 20 2.28 9.81 -1.08
CA VAL A 20 3.73 9.93 -1.19
C VAL A 20 4.20 9.31 -2.50
N THR A 21 3.81 8.06 -2.84
CA THR A 21 4.17 7.49 -4.15
C THR A 21 3.60 8.29 -5.33
N GLY A 22 2.38 8.81 -5.25
CA GLY A 22 1.75 9.60 -6.32
C GLY A 22 2.39 10.99 -6.54
N ARG A 23 3.19 11.49 -5.58
CA ARG A 23 4.05 12.67 -5.77
C ARG A 23 5.36 12.33 -6.46
N HIS A 24 5.89 11.12 -6.22
CA HIS A 24 7.18 10.66 -6.78
C HIS A 24 7.03 10.05 -8.18
N TYR A 25 5.88 9.44 -8.49
CA TYR A 25 5.51 9.07 -9.84
C TYR A 25 4.58 10.12 -10.42
N HIS A 26 4.98 10.79 -11.51
CA HIS A 26 4.01 11.54 -12.31
C HIS A 26 2.80 10.63 -12.57
N CYS A 27 1.61 11.05 -12.15
CA CYS A 27 0.38 10.23 -12.21
C CYS A 27 0.22 9.57 -13.59
N SER A 28 0.52 10.32 -14.67
CA SER A 28 0.54 9.84 -16.05
C SER A 28 1.46 8.64 -16.31
N ASN A 29 2.68 8.63 -15.74
CA ASN A 29 3.62 7.51 -15.89
C ASN A 29 3.18 6.27 -15.10
N ALA A 30 2.68 6.45 -13.87
CA ALA A 30 2.17 5.34 -13.06
C ALA A 30 0.94 4.70 -13.70
N VAL A 31 0.02 5.52 -14.19
CA VAL A 31 -1.16 5.09 -14.95
C VAL A 31 -0.75 4.32 -16.20
N HIS A 32 0.18 4.84 -16.99
CA HIS A 32 0.64 4.17 -18.20
C HIS A 32 1.26 2.80 -17.89
N LEU A 33 2.09 2.71 -16.86
CA LEU A 33 2.77 1.46 -16.48
C LEU A 33 1.83 0.41 -15.88
N LEU A 34 0.81 0.84 -15.12
CA LEU A 34 -0.10 -0.08 -14.45
C LEU A 34 -1.28 -0.50 -15.32
N PHE A 35 -1.71 0.33 -16.26
CA PHE A 35 -2.94 0.08 -17.04
C PHE A 35 -2.73 0.02 -18.55
N ASN A 36 -1.65 0.58 -19.10
CA ASN A 36 -1.48 0.71 -20.56
C ASN A 36 -0.23 0.00 -21.12
N SER A 37 0.62 -0.58 -20.29
CA SER A 37 1.82 -1.28 -20.77
C SER A 37 1.44 -2.61 -21.45
N ASN A 38 1.81 -2.79 -22.72
CA ASN A 38 1.75 -4.09 -23.38
C ASN A 38 2.76 -5.03 -22.70
N GLN A 39 2.28 -6.13 -22.10
CA GLN A 39 3.13 -7.17 -21.52
C GLN A 39 3.39 -8.29 -22.55
N PRO A 40 4.58 -8.92 -22.51
CA PRO A 40 4.94 -9.98 -23.45
C PRO A 40 3.99 -11.19 -23.30
N HIS A 41 3.60 -11.71 -24.46
CA HIS A 41 2.64 -12.78 -24.68
C HIS A 41 2.61 -13.88 -23.59
N SER A 42 1.41 -14.18 -23.10
CA SER A 42 1.08 -15.57 -22.73
C SER A 42 -0.13 -16.01 -23.56
N HIS A 43 0.16 -16.72 -24.66
CA HIS A 43 -0.85 -17.49 -25.38
C HIS A 43 -1.55 -18.45 -24.42
N GLY A 44 -2.86 -18.58 -24.59
CA GLY A 44 -3.73 -19.33 -23.69
C GLY A 44 -3.31 -20.79 -23.49
N THR A 45 -2.80 -21.05 -22.29
CA THR A 45 -2.77 -22.34 -21.56
C THR A 45 -2.64 -22.08 -20.04
N GLY A 46 -3.20 -20.96 -19.56
CA GLY A 46 -2.75 -20.29 -18.33
C GLY A 46 -3.17 -20.89 -17.00
N SER A 47 -4.37 -21.48 -16.88
CA SER A 47 -4.90 -21.90 -15.56
C SER A 47 -4.15 -23.10 -14.97
N GLU A 48 -3.96 -24.17 -15.75
CA GLU A 48 -3.26 -25.37 -15.28
C GLU A 48 -1.79 -25.09 -14.93
N ARG A 49 -1.11 -24.26 -15.74
CA ARG A 49 0.27 -23.86 -15.48
C ARG A 49 0.40 -23.05 -14.19
N VAL A 50 -0.53 -22.12 -13.95
CA VAL A 50 -0.55 -21.31 -12.71
C VAL A 50 -0.72 -22.21 -11.48
N GLU A 51 -1.61 -23.19 -11.51
CA GLU A 51 -1.78 -24.12 -10.38
C GLU A 51 -0.54 -24.99 -10.15
N GLN A 52 0.09 -25.51 -11.22
CA GLN A 52 1.36 -26.25 -11.11
C GLN A 52 2.48 -25.40 -10.47
N LEU A 53 2.58 -24.12 -10.87
CA LEU A 53 3.56 -23.18 -10.33
C LEU A 53 3.28 -22.84 -8.86
N LYS A 54 2.01 -22.66 -8.48
CA LYS A 54 1.60 -22.46 -7.08
C LYS A 54 2.04 -23.65 -6.22
N GLU A 55 1.79 -24.87 -6.67
CA GLU A 55 2.22 -26.07 -5.96
C GLU A 55 3.75 -26.16 -5.84
N GLU A 56 4.49 -25.80 -6.88
CA GLU A 56 5.95 -25.80 -6.86
C GLU A 56 6.54 -24.78 -5.88
N VAL A 57 6.00 -23.56 -5.87
CA VAL A 57 6.38 -22.52 -4.93
C VAL A 57 6.00 -22.92 -3.50
N ALA A 58 4.81 -23.47 -3.28
CA ALA A 58 4.37 -23.96 -1.97
C ALA A 58 5.27 -25.11 -1.45
N ARG A 59 5.65 -26.05 -2.32
CA ARG A 59 6.60 -27.12 -1.98
C ARG A 59 7.96 -26.56 -1.57
N THR A 60 8.45 -25.54 -2.26
CA THR A 60 9.73 -24.89 -1.95
C THR A 60 9.66 -24.16 -0.60
N LEU A 61 8.55 -23.46 -0.34
CA LEU A 61 8.29 -22.77 0.91
C LEU A 61 8.26 -23.75 2.10
N ASN A 62 7.59 -24.91 1.95
CA ASN A 62 7.47 -25.91 3.00
C ASN A 62 8.73 -26.77 3.23
N ARG A 63 9.60 -26.92 2.22
CA ARG A 63 10.88 -27.64 2.36
C ARG A 63 11.93 -26.84 3.12
N SER A 64 11.80 -25.51 3.17
CA SER A 64 12.78 -24.63 3.82
C SER A 64 12.76 -24.87 5.34
N CYS A 65 13.85 -25.39 5.88
CA CYS A 65 13.95 -25.76 7.30
C CYS A 65 14.59 -24.65 8.17
N ALA A 66 15.43 -23.79 7.59
CA ALA A 66 16.06 -22.71 8.34
C ALA A 66 15.19 -21.44 8.34
N THR A 67 15.06 -20.81 9.51
CA THR A 67 14.30 -19.57 9.71
C THR A 67 14.66 -18.48 8.70
N LYS A 68 15.97 -18.30 8.42
CA LYS A 68 16.46 -17.31 7.47
C LYS A 68 15.93 -17.54 6.04
N ASP A 69 15.82 -18.78 5.60
CA ASP A 69 15.41 -19.13 4.25
C ASP A 69 13.89 -18.92 4.08
N VAL A 70 13.12 -19.27 5.12
CA VAL A 70 11.68 -19.01 5.17
C VAL A 70 11.40 -17.51 5.13
N ILE A 71 12.05 -16.71 5.98
CA ILE A 71 11.88 -15.25 6.00
C ILE A 71 12.24 -14.64 4.64
N GLN A 72 13.34 -15.07 4.01
CA GLN A 72 13.71 -14.61 2.68
C GLN A 72 12.70 -14.99 1.61
N CYS A 73 12.13 -16.20 1.68
CA CYS A 73 11.11 -16.65 0.75
C CYS A 73 9.83 -15.81 0.87
N VAL A 74 9.34 -15.62 2.10
CA VAL A 74 8.19 -14.75 2.39
C VAL A 74 8.45 -13.31 1.93
N ASP A 75 9.64 -12.78 2.19
CA ASP A 75 10.03 -11.44 1.79
C ASP A 75 10.00 -11.26 0.26
N LYS A 76 10.45 -12.27 -0.49
CA LYS A 76 10.39 -12.30 -1.96
C LYS A 76 8.96 -12.38 -2.48
N LEU A 77 8.13 -13.26 -1.90
CA LEU A 77 6.71 -13.38 -2.26
C LEU A 77 5.97 -12.06 -2.09
N GLN A 78 6.23 -11.36 -0.98
CA GLN A 78 5.68 -10.02 -0.74
C GLN A 78 6.18 -9.00 -1.75
N HIS A 79 7.45 -9.08 -2.17
CA HIS A 79 8.02 -8.09 -3.08
C HIS A 79 7.52 -8.28 -4.50
N LEU A 80 7.26 -9.53 -4.88
CA LEU A 80 6.66 -9.90 -6.17
C LEU A 80 5.13 -9.74 -6.20
N GLY A 81 4.51 -9.31 -5.11
CA GLY A 81 3.07 -9.05 -5.04
C GLY A 81 2.20 -10.30 -5.08
N ILE A 82 2.75 -11.49 -4.78
CA ILE A 82 2.06 -12.78 -4.85
C ILE A 82 1.93 -13.47 -3.48
N ALA A 83 2.30 -12.81 -2.40
CA ALA A 83 2.17 -13.36 -1.04
C ALA A 83 0.72 -13.75 -0.69
N TYR A 84 -0.27 -13.04 -1.25
CA TYR A 84 -1.69 -13.30 -0.99
C TYR A 84 -2.14 -14.71 -1.47
N LEU A 85 -1.45 -15.29 -2.46
CA LEU A 85 -1.69 -16.65 -2.94
C LEU A 85 -1.32 -17.73 -1.91
N PHE A 86 -0.52 -17.39 -0.90
CA PHE A 86 0.04 -18.32 0.07
C PHE A 86 -0.28 -17.94 1.52
N THR A 87 -1.35 -17.18 1.75
CA THR A 87 -1.68 -16.56 3.04
C THR A 87 -1.62 -17.55 4.22
N GLU A 88 -2.30 -18.71 4.12
CA GLU A 88 -2.33 -19.72 5.21
C GLU A 88 -0.95 -20.39 5.41
N GLY A 89 -0.25 -20.70 4.32
CA GLY A 89 1.08 -21.30 4.37
C GLY A 89 2.10 -20.37 5.02
N ILE A 90 2.08 -19.09 4.64
CA ILE A 90 2.93 -18.07 5.24
C ILE A 90 2.61 -17.90 6.72
N LYS A 91 1.33 -17.82 7.09
CA LYS A 91 0.92 -17.67 8.50
C LYS A 91 1.45 -18.81 9.36
N SER A 92 1.21 -20.06 8.96
CA SER A 92 1.68 -21.26 9.67
C SER A 92 3.21 -21.28 9.86
N LEU A 93 3.96 -20.82 8.86
CA LEU A 93 5.41 -20.73 8.93
C LEU A 93 5.89 -19.61 9.85
N LEU A 94 5.24 -18.45 9.81
CA LEU A 94 5.60 -17.33 10.67
C LEU A 94 5.21 -17.58 12.13
N ASP A 95 4.10 -18.27 12.42
CA ASP A 95 3.73 -18.68 13.78
C ASP A 95 4.84 -19.53 14.40
N ARG A 96 5.39 -20.50 13.65
CA ARG A 96 6.54 -21.32 14.09
C ARG A 96 7.82 -20.51 14.33
N ILE A 97 8.03 -19.44 13.56
CA ILE A 97 9.23 -18.61 13.65
C ILE A 97 9.11 -17.58 14.78
N ALA A 98 7.91 -17.06 15.04
CA ALA A 98 7.67 -16.03 16.05
C ALA A 98 8.17 -16.46 17.44
N ASP A 99 7.97 -17.73 17.78
CA ASP A 99 8.39 -18.32 19.06
C ASP A 99 9.87 -18.74 19.10
N SER A 100 10.56 -18.75 17.96
CA SER A 100 11.96 -19.18 17.90
C SER A 100 12.93 -18.08 18.38
N THR A 101 14.00 -18.45 19.08
CA THR A 101 15.04 -17.49 19.45
C THR A 101 15.84 -17.02 18.23
N VAL A 102 16.36 -15.80 18.30
CA VAL A 102 17.29 -15.26 17.30
C VAL A 102 18.61 -16.00 17.45
N ALA A 103 19.13 -16.55 16.34
CA ALA A 103 20.40 -17.29 16.40
C ALA A 103 21.56 -16.31 16.70
N GLU A 104 22.53 -16.75 17.50
CA GLU A 104 23.66 -15.90 17.91
C GLU A 104 24.46 -15.41 16.68
N ASP A 105 24.65 -16.29 15.70
CA ASP A 105 25.37 -16.06 14.45
C ASP A 105 24.56 -15.30 13.38
N GLU A 106 23.30 -14.97 13.64
CA GLU A 106 22.44 -14.30 12.65
C GLU A 106 22.95 -12.89 12.32
N GLY A 107 23.38 -12.67 11.07
CA GLY A 107 23.88 -11.38 10.59
C GLY A 107 22.83 -10.27 10.57
N LEU A 108 23.29 -9.01 10.46
CA LEU A 108 22.43 -7.81 10.48
C LEU A 108 21.31 -7.88 9.44
N PHE A 109 21.64 -8.32 8.23
CA PHE A 109 20.69 -8.49 7.13
C PHE A 109 19.49 -9.38 7.50
N HIS A 110 19.76 -10.58 8.02
CA HIS A 110 18.71 -11.54 8.37
C HIS A 110 17.90 -11.10 9.58
N ALA A 111 18.56 -10.57 10.61
CA ALA A 111 17.90 -10.02 11.79
C ALA A 111 16.93 -8.89 11.43
N ALA A 112 17.36 -7.96 10.56
CA ALA A 112 16.52 -6.86 10.10
C ALA A 112 15.36 -7.34 9.20
N GLN A 113 15.60 -8.29 8.29
CA GLN A 113 14.52 -8.89 7.49
C GLN A 113 13.49 -9.59 8.37
N ARG A 114 13.94 -10.38 9.34
CA ARG A 114 13.08 -11.10 10.27
C ARG A 114 12.20 -10.14 11.06
N PHE A 115 12.80 -9.11 11.66
CA PHE A 115 12.07 -8.06 12.37
C PHE A 115 10.99 -7.43 11.50
N ARG A 116 11.37 -6.99 10.29
CA ARG A 116 10.48 -6.33 9.35
C ARG A 116 9.32 -7.22 8.92
N VAL A 117 9.61 -8.45 8.48
CA VAL A 117 8.60 -9.38 7.97
C VAL A 117 7.62 -9.74 9.08
N LEU A 118 8.10 -10.11 10.27
CA LEU A 118 7.23 -10.47 11.38
C LEU A 118 6.34 -9.29 11.81
N ARG A 119 6.87 -8.07 11.94
CA ARG A 119 6.03 -6.90 12.25
C ARG A 119 5.04 -6.57 11.15
N ASN A 120 5.41 -6.75 9.88
CA ASN A 120 4.48 -6.53 8.76
C ASN A 120 3.27 -7.49 8.82
N TYR A 121 3.44 -8.70 9.34
CA TYR A 121 2.36 -9.66 9.57
C TYR A 121 1.67 -9.51 10.95
N GLY A 122 2.03 -8.49 11.73
CA GLY A 122 1.38 -8.18 13.01
C GLY A 122 1.94 -8.91 14.23
N TYR A 123 3.07 -9.61 14.09
CA TYR A 123 3.74 -10.23 15.24
C TYR A 123 4.44 -9.17 16.10
N ASN A 124 4.32 -9.30 17.42
CA ASN A 124 4.97 -8.41 18.37
C ASN A 124 6.44 -8.83 18.59
N VAL A 125 7.34 -8.31 17.77
CA VAL A 125 8.78 -8.58 17.88
C VAL A 125 9.48 -7.39 18.52
N ALA A 126 10.10 -7.57 19.67
CA ALA A 126 10.88 -6.52 20.34
C ALA A 126 12.15 -6.16 19.54
N PRO A 127 12.57 -4.89 19.55
CA PRO A 127 13.77 -4.45 18.84
C PRO A 127 15.06 -4.86 19.55
N ASP A 128 14.97 -5.47 20.74
CA ASP A 128 16.09 -5.98 21.53
C ASP A 128 16.97 -7.00 20.77
N LEU A 129 16.43 -7.63 19.72
CA LEU A 129 17.24 -8.46 18.82
C LEU A 129 18.40 -7.69 18.18
N PHE A 130 18.32 -6.36 18.11
CA PHE A 130 19.38 -5.51 17.59
C PHE A 130 20.48 -5.20 18.62
N HIS A 131 20.30 -5.52 19.91
CA HIS A 131 21.30 -5.24 20.95
C HIS A 131 22.67 -5.87 20.66
N LYS A 132 22.71 -7.04 20.01
CA LYS A 132 23.98 -7.69 19.62
C LYS A 132 24.81 -6.88 18.61
N PHE A 133 24.16 -5.95 17.89
CA PHE A 133 24.81 -5.05 16.94
C PHE A 133 25.25 -3.72 17.58
N LEU A 134 25.01 -3.53 18.87
CA LEU A 134 25.40 -2.34 19.62
C LEU A 134 26.77 -2.52 20.30
N ASN A 135 27.49 -1.41 20.45
CA ASN A 135 28.72 -1.30 21.23
C ASN A 135 28.38 -1.06 22.73
N ARG A 136 29.41 -0.88 23.55
CA ARG A 136 29.24 -0.64 25.00
C ARG A 136 28.53 0.68 25.34
N GLU A 137 28.47 1.63 24.40
CA GLU A 137 27.75 2.90 24.53
C GLU A 137 26.30 2.81 24.05
N ALA A 138 25.78 1.61 23.78
CA ALA A 138 24.46 1.36 23.19
C ALA A 138 24.25 1.99 21.80
N LYS A 139 25.34 2.19 21.02
CA LYS A 139 25.30 2.67 19.63
C LYS A 139 25.62 1.54 18.66
N PHE A 140 25.07 1.57 17.45
CA PHE A 140 25.40 0.59 16.41
C PHE A 140 26.91 0.59 16.10
N LYS A 141 27.49 -0.61 16.00
CA LYS A 141 28.94 -0.79 15.76
C LYS A 141 29.33 -0.25 14.37
N ASP A 142 30.37 0.58 14.30
CA ASP A 142 30.90 1.11 13.02
C ASP A 142 31.46 0.03 12.08
N SER A 143 31.71 -1.19 12.59
CA SER A 143 32.07 -2.36 11.78
C SER A 143 30.94 -2.77 10.82
N LEU A 144 29.68 -2.47 11.16
CA LEU A 144 28.51 -2.77 10.32
C LEU A 144 28.48 -1.92 9.04
N ALA A 145 29.25 -0.82 8.99
CA ALA A 145 29.31 0.06 7.83
C ALA A 145 29.81 -0.62 6.54
N ALA A 146 30.44 -1.80 6.64
CA ALA A 146 30.87 -2.59 5.49
C ALA A 146 29.74 -3.42 4.86
N ASP A 147 28.70 -3.78 5.62
CA ASP A 147 27.57 -4.59 5.14
C ASP A 147 26.44 -3.68 4.65
N TRP A 148 26.58 -3.17 3.43
CA TRP A 148 25.57 -2.27 2.85
C TRP A 148 24.19 -2.93 2.70
N ARG A 149 24.12 -4.26 2.51
CA ARG A 149 22.84 -4.99 2.42
C ARG A 149 22.18 -5.07 3.79
N GLY A 150 22.96 -5.36 4.83
CA GLY A 150 22.52 -5.30 6.21
C GLY A 150 22.02 -3.92 6.60
N LEU A 151 22.76 -2.85 6.25
CA LEU A 151 22.34 -1.47 6.47
C LEU A 151 21.04 -1.12 5.74
N LEU A 152 20.89 -1.55 4.48
CA LEU A 152 19.68 -1.32 3.70
C LEU A 152 18.47 -2.01 4.34
N SER A 153 18.62 -3.27 4.78
CA SER A 153 17.57 -3.99 5.49
C SER A 153 17.26 -3.39 6.86
N LEU A 154 18.28 -2.91 7.58
CA LEU A 154 18.11 -2.20 8.85
C LEU A 154 17.36 -0.88 8.65
N HIS A 155 17.63 -0.15 7.57
CA HIS A 155 16.92 1.07 7.21
C HIS A 155 15.43 0.77 7.00
N GLU A 156 15.10 -0.22 6.17
CA GLU A 156 13.72 -0.66 5.93
C GLU A 156 13.02 -1.13 7.21
N ALA A 157 13.74 -1.87 8.07
CA ALA A 157 13.23 -2.33 9.36
C ALA A 157 12.99 -1.19 10.36
N SER A 158 13.80 -0.12 10.31
CA SER A 158 13.69 1.03 11.21
C SER A 158 12.34 1.73 11.13
N HIS A 159 11.70 1.71 9.98
CA HIS A 159 10.36 2.27 9.80
C HIS A 159 9.22 1.44 10.41
N TYR A 160 9.50 0.24 10.89
CA TYR A 160 8.53 -0.57 11.64
C TYR A 160 8.62 -0.32 13.15
N GLY A 161 9.50 0.59 13.60
CA GLY A 161 9.60 1.01 15.00
C GLY A 161 8.43 1.89 15.45
N THR A 162 8.15 1.87 16.74
CA THR A 162 7.20 2.78 17.41
C THR A 162 7.93 3.95 18.06
N SER A 163 7.21 5.00 18.46
CA SER A 163 7.77 6.18 19.13
C SER A 163 8.46 5.86 20.47
N HIS A 164 8.14 4.71 21.08
CA HIS A 164 8.74 4.27 22.34
C HIS A 164 10.03 3.44 22.14
N GLU A 165 10.43 3.17 20.90
CA GLU A 165 11.55 2.28 20.58
C GLU A 165 12.74 3.07 20.05
N GLY A 166 13.43 3.79 20.95
CA GLY A 166 14.54 4.68 20.59
C GLY A 166 15.66 4.00 19.80
N ILE A 167 15.88 2.70 19.98
CA ILE A 167 16.83 1.91 19.17
C ILE A 167 16.49 1.94 17.67
N MET A 168 15.22 2.01 17.29
CA MET A 168 14.80 2.05 15.90
C MET A 168 15.07 3.43 15.28
N SER A 169 14.90 4.51 16.04
CA SER A 169 15.31 5.85 15.62
C SER A 169 16.83 5.92 15.37
N HIS A 170 17.63 5.36 16.29
CA HIS A 170 19.08 5.26 16.09
C HIS A 170 19.45 4.37 14.90
N ALA A 171 18.71 3.28 14.66
CA ALA A 171 18.92 2.40 13.51
C ALA A 171 18.67 3.15 12.18
N MET A 172 17.63 3.98 12.13
CA MET A 172 17.30 4.81 10.98
C MET A 172 18.42 5.81 10.68
N GLU A 173 18.88 6.54 11.70
CA GLU A 173 19.95 7.54 11.55
C GLU A 173 21.28 6.89 11.13
N PHE A 174 21.68 5.81 11.81
CA PHE A 174 22.90 5.07 11.53
C PHE A 174 22.91 4.49 10.11
N SER A 175 21.86 3.78 9.72
CA SER A 175 21.75 3.18 8.38
C SER A 175 21.76 4.25 7.29
N LYS A 176 20.99 5.34 7.45
CA LYS A 176 20.94 6.45 6.49
C LYS A 176 22.29 7.14 6.34
N LYS A 177 23.01 7.39 7.43
CA LYS A 177 24.35 8.00 7.41
C LYS A 177 25.33 7.16 6.60
N HIS A 178 25.41 5.86 6.87
CA HIS A 178 26.38 4.99 6.20
C HIS A 178 26.00 4.64 4.76
N LEU A 179 24.72 4.62 4.42
CA LEU A 179 24.25 4.45 3.04
C LEU A 179 24.53 5.69 2.17
N LYS A 180 24.48 6.91 2.75
CA LYS A 180 24.82 8.15 2.04
C LYS A 180 26.32 8.44 1.95
N SER A 181 27.10 7.92 2.90
CA SER A 181 28.55 8.13 2.98
C SER A 181 29.27 6.79 3.10
N PRO A 182 29.31 6.01 2.01
CA PRO A 182 29.88 4.67 2.06
C PRO A 182 31.41 4.70 2.15
N LYS A 183 31.98 3.69 2.80
CA LYS A 183 33.44 3.51 2.89
C LYS A 183 34.06 3.13 1.53
N SER A 184 33.28 2.52 0.65
CA SER A 184 33.68 2.10 -0.70
C SER A 184 32.64 2.58 -1.72
N PRO A 185 33.04 2.93 -2.94
CA PRO A 185 32.10 3.36 -3.96
C PRO A 185 31.12 2.22 -4.31
N PHE A 186 29.84 2.57 -4.43
CA PHE A 186 28.80 1.65 -4.87
C PHE A 186 28.76 1.55 -6.40
N THR A 187 28.33 0.40 -6.92
CA THR A 187 28.01 0.28 -8.34
C THR A 187 26.76 1.10 -8.70
N PRO A 188 26.55 1.48 -9.98
CA PRO A 188 25.33 2.20 -10.38
C PRO A 188 24.04 1.48 -9.97
N GLN A 189 24.01 0.15 -10.07
CA GLN A 189 22.86 -0.66 -9.66
C GLN A 189 22.62 -0.60 -8.15
N GLN A 190 23.69 -0.66 -7.34
CA GLN A 190 23.59 -0.53 -5.88
C GLN A 190 23.10 0.86 -5.49
N LEU A 191 23.64 1.91 -6.11
CA LEU A 191 23.20 3.29 -5.88
C LEU A 191 21.72 3.46 -6.21
N ALA A 192 21.25 2.92 -7.33
CA ALA A 192 19.83 2.98 -7.69
C ALA A 192 18.96 2.31 -6.62
N GLN A 193 19.34 1.13 -6.13
CA GLN A 193 18.61 0.42 -5.07
C GLN A 193 18.61 1.18 -3.73
N ILE A 194 19.75 1.75 -3.36
CA ILE A 194 19.91 2.53 -2.13
C ILE A 194 19.09 3.81 -2.21
N ASN A 195 19.19 4.56 -3.30
CA ASN A 195 18.43 5.80 -3.49
C ASN A 195 16.92 5.53 -3.49
N HIS A 196 16.47 4.49 -4.18
CA HIS A 196 15.06 4.08 -4.20
C HIS A 196 14.52 3.74 -2.80
N THR A 197 15.37 3.15 -1.94
CA THR A 197 15.00 2.80 -0.56
C THR A 197 15.03 4.02 0.37
N LEU A 198 16.01 4.91 0.20
CA LEU A 198 16.14 6.14 1.00
C LEU A 198 15.11 7.21 0.63
N GLU A 199 14.60 7.17 -0.61
CA GLU A 199 13.52 8.04 -1.07
C GLU A 199 12.20 7.67 -0.39
N LEU A 200 11.82 6.38 -0.47
CA LEU A 200 10.61 5.88 0.17
C LEU A 200 10.81 4.43 0.63
N PRO A 201 10.67 4.12 1.92
CA PRO A 201 10.79 2.75 2.41
C PRO A 201 9.71 1.86 1.81
N ARG A 202 10.03 0.58 1.61
CA ARG A 202 9.22 -0.41 0.89
C ARG A 202 7.78 -0.49 1.37
N HIS A 203 7.56 -0.46 2.68
CA HIS A 203 6.22 -0.57 3.25
C HIS A 203 5.32 0.65 2.96
N MET A 204 5.89 1.74 2.43
CA MET A 204 5.17 2.91 1.95
C MET A 204 5.04 2.96 0.42
N ARG A 205 5.66 2.04 -0.32
CA ARG A 205 5.58 1.97 -1.79
C ARG A 205 4.36 1.17 -2.23
N MET A 206 3.83 1.49 -3.43
CA MET A 206 2.73 0.74 -4.02
C MET A 206 3.20 -0.66 -4.43
N GLU A 207 2.61 -1.70 -3.85
CA GLU A 207 3.00 -3.10 -4.03
C GLU A 207 3.08 -3.51 -5.50
N ARG A 208 2.07 -3.13 -6.30
CA ARG A 208 2.01 -3.46 -7.74
C ARG A 208 3.17 -2.85 -8.52
N PHE A 209 3.54 -1.61 -8.22
CA PHE A 209 4.64 -0.94 -8.91
C PHE A 209 5.98 -1.61 -8.58
N GLU A 210 6.19 -1.94 -7.31
CA GLU A 210 7.41 -2.64 -6.87
C GLU A 210 7.50 -4.05 -7.46
N ALA A 211 6.39 -4.78 -7.51
CA ALA A 211 6.31 -6.10 -8.12
C ALA A 211 6.68 -6.04 -9.61
N TRP A 212 6.11 -5.10 -10.36
CA TRP A 212 6.43 -4.90 -11.77
C TRP A 212 7.91 -4.61 -12.00
N ARG A 213 8.46 -3.64 -11.25
CA ARG A 213 9.88 -3.26 -11.33
C ARG A 213 10.78 -4.46 -11.09
N LEU A 214 10.51 -5.25 -10.06
CA LEU A 214 11.26 -6.47 -9.77
C LEU A 214 11.16 -7.53 -10.86
N ILE A 215 9.96 -7.76 -11.39
CA ILE A 215 9.75 -8.73 -12.47
C ILE A 215 10.60 -8.33 -13.68
N GLN A 216 10.60 -7.05 -14.05
CA GLN A 216 11.40 -6.52 -15.16
C GLN A 216 12.91 -6.66 -14.88
N GLU A 217 13.38 -6.27 -13.70
CA GLU A 217 14.79 -6.38 -13.29
C GLU A 217 15.28 -7.84 -13.27
N SER A 218 14.39 -8.78 -12.92
CA SER A 218 14.70 -10.20 -12.79
C SER A 218 14.56 -11.00 -14.09
N THR A 219 13.89 -10.43 -15.10
CA THR A 219 13.67 -11.08 -16.40
C THR A 219 14.87 -10.86 -17.30
N HIS A 220 15.85 -11.75 -17.22
CA HIS A 220 17.01 -11.75 -18.13
C HIS A 220 16.67 -12.40 -19.47
N PRO A 221 17.09 -11.84 -20.63
CA PRO A 221 16.77 -12.38 -21.97
C PRO A 221 17.30 -13.79 -22.29
N LYS A 222 18.09 -14.41 -21.39
CA LYS A 222 18.88 -15.64 -21.69
C LYS A 222 18.82 -16.72 -20.60
N GLY A 223 17.91 -16.62 -19.62
CA GLY A 223 17.82 -17.59 -18.51
C GLY A 223 16.44 -18.24 -18.43
N ASN A 224 16.39 -19.50 -18.00
CA ASN A 224 15.14 -20.13 -17.56
C ASN A 224 14.60 -19.35 -16.35
N SER A 225 13.45 -18.70 -16.50
CA SER A 225 12.80 -17.98 -15.40
C SER A 225 12.49 -18.97 -14.27
N SER A 226 12.86 -18.64 -13.04
CA SER A 226 12.49 -19.47 -11.89
C SER A 226 10.96 -19.63 -11.82
N PRO A 227 10.42 -20.77 -11.36
CA PRO A 227 8.97 -20.96 -11.19
C PRO A 227 8.28 -19.83 -10.43
N LEU A 228 8.99 -19.26 -9.44
CA LEU A 228 8.52 -18.10 -8.66
C LEU A 228 8.32 -16.84 -9.54
N LEU A 229 9.26 -16.54 -10.43
CA LEU A 229 9.18 -15.38 -11.32
C LEU A 229 8.14 -15.59 -12.42
N GLU A 230 8.02 -16.81 -12.95
CA GLU A 230 6.98 -17.14 -13.91
C GLU A 230 5.58 -16.98 -13.29
N LEU A 231 5.39 -17.49 -12.06
CA LEU A 231 4.14 -17.30 -11.32
C LEU A 231 3.85 -15.82 -11.09
N ALA A 232 4.85 -15.04 -10.66
CA ALA A 232 4.70 -13.61 -10.42
C ALA A 232 4.28 -12.85 -11.69
N SER A 233 4.88 -13.16 -12.84
CA SER A 233 4.52 -12.54 -14.11
C SER A 233 3.10 -12.90 -14.56
N LEU A 234 2.72 -14.17 -14.47
CA LEU A 234 1.37 -14.62 -14.84
C LEU A 234 0.30 -14.01 -13.93
N ASP A 235 0.53 -14.01 -12.62
CA ASP A 235 -0.37 -13.39 -11.64
C ASP A 235 -0.47 -11.87 -11.85
N TYR A 236 0.66 -11.22 -12.13
CA TYR A 236 0.69 -9.79 -12.41
C TYR A 236 -0.22 -9.44 -13.59
N ASN A 237 -0.13 -10.18 -14.69
CA ASN A 237 -0.95 -9.97 -15.89
C ASN A 237 -2.43 -10.24 -15.62
N LEU A 238 -2.75 -11.30 -14.88
CA LEU A 238 -4.14 -11.62 -14.51
C LEU A 238 -4.79 -10.48 -13.72
N VAL A 239 -4.11 -10.02 -12.66
CA VAL A 239 -4.61 -8.92 -11.83
C VAL A 239 -4.66 -7.60 -12.61
N GLN A 240 -3.73 -7.37 -13.53
CA GLN A 240 -3.75 -6.20 -14.41
C GLN A 240 -4.97 -6.20 -15.33
N SER A 241 -5.28 -7.33 -15.97
CA SER A 241 -6.48 -7.48 -16.81
C SER A 241 -7.75 -7.16 -16.02
N GLN A 242 -7.86 -7.70 -14.80
CA GLN A 242 -9.00 -7.43 -13.94
C GLN A 242 -9.10 -5.94 -13.57
N HIS A 243 -7.97 -5.29 -13.26
CA HIS A 243 -7.94 -3.85 -13.00
C HIS A 243 -8.35 -3.01 -14.22
N GLN A 244 -8.01 -3.44 -15.44
CA GLN A 244 -8.45 -2.77 -16.67
C GLN A 244 -9.98 -2.89 -16.86
N GLU A 245 -10.55 -4.07 -16.65
CA GLU A 245 -12.00 -4.28 -16.70
C GLU A 245 -12.74 -3.43 -15.66
N GLU A 246 -12.22 -3.36 -14.43
CA GLU A 246 -12.80 -2.53 -13.36
C GLU A 246 -12.70 -1.03 -13.68
N LEU A 247 -11.60 -0.60 -14.30
CA LEU A 247 -11.44 0.77 -14.77
C LEU A 247 -12.44 1.09 -15.89
N GLU A 248 -12.65 0.19 -16.85
CA GLU A 248 -13.66 0.34 -17.89
C GLU A 248 -15.07 0.47 -17.30
N GLU A 249 -15.43 -0.37 -16.32
CA GLU A 249 -16.69 -0.25 -15.58
C GLU A 249 -16.81 1.16 -14.95
N PHE A 250 -15.74 1.66 -14.34
CA PHE A 250 -15.72 2.97 -13.70
C PHE A 250 -15.76 4.16 -14.68
N THR A 251 -15.18 4.06 -15.88
CA THR A 251 -15.21 5.16 -16.86
C THR A 251 -16.61 5.55 -17.30
N SER A 252 -17.58 4.65 -17.14
CA SER A 252 -19.00 4.94 -17.35
C SER A 252 -19.58 5.92 -16.32
N PHE A 253 -19.01 5.96 -15.11
CA PHE A 253 -19.42 6.85 -14.02
C PHE A 253 -18.78 8.23 -14.14
N VAL A 254 -17.46 8.28 -14.33
CA VAL A 254 -16.69 9.52 -14.52
C VAL A 254 -15.61 9.24 -15.58
N ARG A 255 -15.58 10.05 -16.64
CA ARG A 255 -14.55 9.95 -17.69
C ARG A 255 -13.29 10.73 -17.35
N ASP A 256 -13.45 11.92 -16.80
CA ASP A 256 -12.32 12.79 -16.48
C ASP A 256 -11.55 12.26 -15.27
N ARG A 257 -10.22 12.16 -15.37
CA ARG A 257 -9.34 11.67 -14.30
C ARG A 257 -9.65 10.25 -13.78
N ALA A 258 -10.40 9.44 -14.52
CA ALA A 258 -10.84 8.12 -14.09
C ALA A 258 -9.68 7.18 -13.71
N GLN A 259 -8.64 7.19 -14.54
CA GLN A 259 -7.40 6.45 -14.32
C GLN A 259 -6.68 6.88 -13.04
N GLU A 260 -6.71 8.18 -12.72
CA GLU A 260 -6.09 8.70 -11.51
C GLU A 260 -6.85 8.21 -10.28
N PHE A 261 -8.17 8.34 -10.25
CA PHE A 261 -8.99 7.88 -9.12
C PHE A 261 -8.85 6.37 -8.91
N PHE A 262 -8.81 5.60 -10.00
CA PHE A 262 -8.65 4.16 -9.92
C PHE A 262 -7.25 3.74 -9.47
N LEU A 263 -6.20 4.49 -9.85
CA LEU A 263 -4.84 4.28 -9.37
C LEU A 263 -4.78 4.29 -7.83
N TRP A 264 -5.53 5.18 -7.19
CA TRP A 264 -5.60 5.23 -5.72
C TRP A 264 -6.11 3.95 -5.11
N THR A 265 -7.21 3.42 -5.65
CA THR A 265 -7.89 2.26 -5.07
C THR A 265 -7.16 0.97 -5.40
N ALA A 266 -6.54 0.87 -6.58
CA ALA A 266 -5.62 -0.21 -6.93
C ALA A 266 -4.36 -0.21 -6.03
N GLY A 267 -3.91 0.94 -5.56
CA GLY A 267 -2.82 1.05 -4.57
C GLY A 267 -3.22 0.60 -3.16
N ILE A 268 -4.46 0.89 -2.75
CA ILE A 268 -4.97 0.52 -1.41
C ILE A 268 -5.32 -0.97 -1.35
N PHE A 269 -5.98 -1.48 -2.39
CA PHE A 269 -6.44 -2.86 -2.47
C PHE A 269 -5.90 -3.53 -3.74
N PRO A 270 -4.61 -3.90 -3.80
CA PRO A 270 -4.02 -4.44 -5.02
C PRO A 270 -4.45 -5.88 -5.34
N GLN A 271 -5.01 -6.63 -4.40
CA GLN A 271 -5.34 -8.05 -4.57
C GLN A 271 -6.67 -8.27 -5.29
N PRO A 272 -6.79 -9.27 -6.18
CA PRO A 272 -7.97 -9.47 -7.02
C PRO A 272 -9.28 -9.67 -6.25
N SER A 273 -9.22 -10.25 -5.04
CA SER A 273 -10.39 -10.48 -4.16
C SER A 273 -11.14 -9.21 -3.75
N PHE A 274 -10.52 -8.03 -3.87
CA PHE A 274 -11.12 -6.75 -3.51
C PHE A 274 -11.80 -6.02 -4.67
N SER A 275 -12.07 -6.68 -5.80
CA SER A 275 -12.68 -6.09 -7.00
C SER A 275 -13.83 -5.11 -6.75
N ARG A 276 -14.91 -5.59 -6.13
CA ARG A 276 -16.08 -4.77 -5.83
C ARG A 276 -15.75 -3.64 -4.85
N SER A 277 -14.85 -3.89 -3.89
CA SER A 277 -14.41 -2.85 -2.95
C SER A 277 -13.62 -1.74 -3.67
N ARG A 278 -12.77 -2.07 -4.65
CA ARG A 278 -12.08 -1.09 -5.48
C ARG A 278 -13.05 -0.25 -6.29
N ILE A 279 -13.99 -0.85 -7.02
CA ILE A 279 -14.97 -0.11 -7.83
C ILE A 279 -15.75 0.89 -6.99
N GLU A 280 -16.34 0.46 -5.86
CA GLU A 280 -17.12 1.36 -5.00
C GLU A 280 -16.26 2.42 -4.29
N LEU A 281 -15.02 2.07 -3.91
CA LEU A 281 -14.08 3.05 -3.36
C LEU A 281 -13.69 4.09 -4.43
N THR A 282 -13.53 3.70 -5.69
CA THR A 282 -13.15 4.62 -6.77
C THR A 282 -14.26 5.66 -7.00
N LYS A 283 -15.52 5.24 -6.96
CA LYS A 283 -16.66 6.18 -6.94
C LYS A 283 -16.59 7.15 -5.77
N SER A 284 -16.27 6.64 -4.58
CA SER A 284 -16.13 7.47 -3.39
C SER A 284 -14.96 8.47 -3.50
N VAL A 285 -13.85 8.08 -4.14
CA VAL A 285 -12.69 8.95 -4.42
C VAL A 285 -13.09 10.05 -5.41
N GLY A 286 -13.73 9.71 -6.52
CA GLY A 286 -14.21 10.70 -7.50
C GLY A 286 -15.21 11.68 -6.88
N MET A 287 -16.10 11.19 -6.03
CA MET A 287 -17.05 12.02 -5.28
C MET A 287 -16.35 12.95 -4.28
N CYS A 288 -15.26 12.51 -3.64
CA CYS A 288 -14.46 13.37 -2.79
C CYS A 288 -13.80 14.50 -3.59
N HIS A 289 -13.22 14.20 -4.76
CA HIS A 289 -12.64 15.22 -5.64
C HIS A 289 -13.68 16.20 -6.18
N LEU A 290 -14.89 15.74 -6.51
CA LEU A 290 -15.98 16.63 -6.90
C LEU A 290 -16.34 17.61 -5.78
N LEU A 291 -16.43 17.12 -4.54
CA LEU A 291 -16.70 17.97 -3.38
C LEU A 291 -15.55 18.92 -3.09
N ASP A 292 -14.32 18.46 -3.25
CA ASP A 292 -13.09 19.22 -3.08
C ASP A 292 -13.04 20.42 -4.03
N ASP A 293 -13.17 20.19 -5.34
CA ASP A 293 -13.22 21.25 -6.35
C ASP A 293 -14.41 22.21 -6.13
N LEU A 294 -15.56 21.67 -5.71
CA LEU A 294 -16.74 22.47 -5.41
C LEU A 294 -16.46 23.47 -4.27
N TYR A 295 -15.84 23.04 -3.17
CA TYR A 295 -15.59 23.90 -2.01
C TYR A 295 -14.40 24.85 -2.23
N ASP A 296 -13.37 24.43 -2.96
CA ASP A 296 -12.13 25.19 -3.09
C ASP A 296 -12.13 26.17 -4.27
N ARG A 297 -12.88 25.86 -5.35
CA ARG A 297 -12.81 26.62 -6.60
C ARG A 297 -14.14 27.20 -7.05
N TYR A 298 -15.22 26.43 -6.97
CA TYR A 298 -16.45 26.75 -7.71
C TYR A 298 -17.56 27.38 -6.86
N GLY A 299 -17.71 27.00 -5.59
CA GLY A 299 -18.81 27.43 -4.74
C GLY A 299 -18.55 28.76 -4.05
N SER A 300 -19.54 29.65 -4.06
CA SER A 300 -19.53 30.82 -3.17
C SER A 300 -19.84 30.41 -1.72
N LEU A 301 -19.45 31.24 -0.74
CA LEU A 301 -19.70 30.95 0.68
C LEU A 301 -21.19 30.72 0.99
N GLU A 302 -22.07 31.51 0.39
CA GLU A 302 -23.52 31.39 0.57
C GLU A 302 -24.05 30.06 0.04
N GLU A 303 -23.65 29.71 -1.19
CA GLU A 303 -24.00 28.44 -1.84
C GLU A 303 -23.46 27.22 -1.07
N LEU A 304 -22.20 27.27 -0.64
CA LEU A 304 -21.57 26.20 0.14
C LEU A 304 -22.19 26.05 1.53
N THR A 305 -22.68 27.14 2.13
CA THR A 305 -23.42 27.09 3.40
C THR A 305 -24.74 26.34 3.22
N LEU A 306 -25.50 26.65 2.16
CA LEU A 306 -26.74 25.95 1.83
C LEU A 306 -26.48 24.48 1.49
N PHE A 307 -25.45 24.19 0.70
CA PHE A 307 -25.06 22.83 0.33
C PHE A 307 -24.63 22.02 1.56
N THR A 308 -23.86 22.61 2.47
CA THR A 308 -23.47 21.99 3.74
C THR A 308 -24.68 21.66 4.61
N ASP A 309 -25.66 22.57 4.71
CA ASP A 309 -26.91 22.32 5.45
C ASP A 309 -27.70 21.17 4.82
N ALA A 310 -27.78 21.12 3.48
CA ALA A 310 -28.43 20.03 2.77
C ALA A 310 -27.77 18.67 3.04
N ILE A 311 -26.43 18.59 2.98
CA ILE A 311 -25.66 17.39 3.33
C ILE A 311 -25.90 16.98 4.79
N LYS A 312 -25.96 17.94 5.72
CA LYS A 312 -26.26 17.63 7.13
C LYS A 312 -27.65 17.04 7.31
N ARG A 313 -28.66 17.53 6.59
CA ARG A 313 -30.05 17.01 6.64
C ARG A 313 -30.18 15.65 5.99
N TRP A 314 -29.51 15.44 4.85
CA TRP A 314 -29.50 14.19 4.09
C TRP A 314 -30.91 13.75 3.63
N GLU A 315 -31.70 14.72 3.16
CA GLU A 315 -33.07 14.55 2.66
C GLU A 315 -33.15 15.05 1.22
N LEU A 316 -33.97 14.43 0.36
CA LEU A 316 -34.11 14.88 -1.03
C LEU A 316 -34.70 16.30 -1.11
N GLN A 317 -35.62 16.65 -0.21
CA GLN A 317 -36.23 17.98 -0.16
C GLN A 317 -35.23 19.09 0.17
N ALA A 318 -34.13 18.75 0.85
CA ALA A 318 -33.12 19.74 1.23
C ALA A 318 -32.42 20.36 0.00
N MET A 319 -32.44 19.69 -1.16
CA MET A 319 -31.82 20.20 -2.39
C MET A 319 -32.66 21.27 -3.09
N GLU A 320 -33.95 21.43 -2.76
CA GLU A 320 -34.83 22.38 -3.46
C GLU A 320 -34.34 23.83 -3.37
N LYS A 321 -33.65 24.17 -2.27
CA LYS A 321 -33.07 25.49 -2.00
C LYS A 321 -31.71 25.72 -2.69
N LEU A 322 -31.15 24.71 -3.32
CA LEU A 322 -29.85 24.78 -3.96
C LEU A 322 -29.96 25.31 -5.39
N PRO A 323 -28.93 26.00 -5.92
CA PRO A 323 -28.77 26.22 -7.35
C PRO A 323 -28.72 24.90 -8.12
N ASP A 324 -29.06 24.93 -9.41
CA ASP A 324 -29.23 23.70 -10.20
C ASP A 324 -27.97 22.84 -10.31
N VAL A 325 -26.80 23.46 -10.44
CA VAL A 325 -25.51 22.74 -10.43
C VAL A 325 -25.29 22.02 -9.10
N LEU A 326 -25.58 22.68 -7.98
CA LEU A 326 -25.45 22.10 -6.65
C LEU A 326 -26.47 20.99 -6.36
N LYS A 327 -27.67 21.07 -6.94
CA LYS A 327 -28.64 19.95 -6.90
C LYS A 327 -28.06 18.71 -7.56
N ILE A 328 -27.41 18.85 -8.71
CA ILE A 328 -26.76 17.73 -9.41
C ILE A 328 -25.66 17.13 -8.53
N CYS A 329 -24.76 17.97 -7.99
CA CYS A 329 -23.71 17.51 -7.07
C CYS A 329 -24.28 16.78 -5.85
N TYR A 330 -25.35 17.32 -5.24
CA TYR A 330 -26.02 16.71 -4.11
C TYR A 330 -26.60 15.34 -4.46
N LEU A 331 -27.28 15.22 -5.61
CA LEU A 331 -27.85 13.97 -6.08
C LEU A 331 -26.79 12.90 -6.36
N ILE A 332 -25.64 13.28 -6.93
CA ILE A 332 -24.51 12.36 -7.12
C ILE A 332 -24.07 11.81 -5.75
N VAL A 333 -23.85 12.70 -4.78
CA VAL A 333 -23.41 12.30 -3.43
C VAL A 333 -24.42 11.39 -2.74
N TYR A 334 -25.69 11.78 -2.78
CA TYR A 334 -26.78 11.07 -2.15
C TYR A 334 -26.99 9.68 -2.77
N ASN A 335 -27.09 9.60 -4.11
CA ASN A 335 -27.35 8.36 -4.83
C ASN A 335 -26.18 7.38 -4.71
N THR A 336 -24.94 7.82 -4.95
CA THR A 336 -23.76 6.96 -4.83
C THR A 336 -23.61 6.41 -3.42
N THR A 337 -23.80 7.24 -2.39
CA THR A 337 -23.71 6.79 -1.00
C THR A 337 -24.78 5.75 -0.66
N ASN A 338 -26.01 5.97 -1.11
CA ASN A 338 -27.12 5.03 -0.86
C ASN A 338 -26.95 3.74 -1.66
N GLU A 339 -26.44 3.79 -2.89
CA GLU A 339 -26.10 2.62 -3.70
C GLU A 339 -25.05 1.74 -3.00
N ILE A 340 -23.95 2.36 -2.52
CA ILE A 340 -22.90 1.65 -1.77
C ILE A 340 -23.46 1.07 -0.48
N SER A 341 -24.27 1.85 0.26
CA SER A 341 -24.88 1.39 1.51
C SER A 341 -25.83 0.21 1.29
N TYR A 342 -26.60 0.23 0.20
CA TYR A 342 -27.46 -0.87 -0.20
C TYR A 342 -26.64 -2.13 -0.54
N LYS A 343 -25.56 -2.00 -1.33
CA LYS A 343 -24.65 -3.12 -1.63
C LYS A 343 -24.04 -3.73 -0.37
N VAL A 344 -23.64 -2.91 0.61
CA VAL A 344 -23.13 -3.40 1.89
C VAL A 344 -24.22 -4.10 2.70
N LEU A 345 -25.44 -3.57 2.71
CA LEU A 345 -26.58 -4.20 3.39
C LEU A 345 -26.88 -5.58 2.80
N VAL A 346 -26.92 -5.72 1.48
CA VAL A 346 -27.15 -7.00 0.80
C VAL A 346 -26.04 -8.01 1.11
N ASN A 347 -24.77 -7.58 1.07
CA ASN A 347 -23.64 -8.50 1.22
C ASN A 347 -23.33 -8.89 2.67
N SER A 348 -23.63 -8.02 3.64
CA SER A 348 -23.20 -8.21 5.04
C SER A 348 -24.33 -8.16 6.07
N GLY A 349 -25.55 -7.83 5.65
CA GLY A 349 -26.69 -7.58 6.54
C GLY A 349 -26.58 -6.30 7.38
N LYS A 350 -25.56 -5.46 7.14
CA LYS A 350 -25.29 -4.26 7.95
C LYS A 350 -25.73 -3.00 7.22
N CYS A 351 -26.58 -2.19 7.87
CA CYS A 351 -26.90 -0.86 7.41
C CYS A 351 -25.79 0.12 7.82
N VAL A 352 -25.11 0.70 6.82
CA VAL A 352 -23.96 1.60 7.01
C VAL A 352 -24.22 3.04 6.55
N THR A 353 -25.44 3.35 6.11
CA THR A 353 -25.82 4.69 5.60
C THR A 353 -25.52 5.79 6.61
N SER A 354 -25.76 5.54 7.90
CA SER A 354 -25.47 6.51 8.97
C SER A 354 -23.98 6.81 9.12
N LEU A 355 -23.11 5.81 8.90
CA LEU A 355 -21.65 5.98 8.93
C LEU A 355 -21.17 6.78 7.73
N PHE A 356 -21.69 6.49 6.54
CA PHE A 356 -21.35 7.26 5.34
C PHE A 356 -21.82 8.71 5.44
N ARG A 357 -23.07 8.95 5.88
CA ARG A 357 -23.59 10.30 6.13
C ARG A 357 -22.68 11.08 7.08
N LYS A 358 -22.24 10.46 8.18
CA LYS A 358 -21.31 11.09 9.12
C LYS A 358 -19.98 11.43 8.47
N THR A 359 -19.41 10.52 7.67
CA THR A 359 -18.15 10.74 6.96
C THR A 359 -18.24 11.91 5.96
N VAL A 360 -19.30 11.96 5.16
CA VAL A 360 -19.52 13.04 4.19
C VAL A 360 -19.75 14.38 4.92
N SER A 361 -20.51 14.39 6.01
CA SER A 361 -20.78 15.60 6.79
C SER A 361 -19.56 16.15 7.53
N VAL A 362 -18.66 15.28 8.01
CA VAL A 362 -17.41 15.70 8.65
C VAL A 362 -16.43 16.26 7.63
N ARG A 363 -16.35 15.65 6.43
CA ARG A 363 -15.48 16.13 5.35
C ARG A 363 -15.98 17.42 4.71
N SER A 364 -17.28 17.61 4.52
CA SER A 364 -17.82 18.90 4.04
C SER A 364 -17.52 20.06 4.98
N LEU A 365 -17.42 19.79 6.28
CA LEU A 365 -16.98 20.78 7.28
C LEU A 365 -15.46 20.98 7.28
N SER A 366 -14.67 19.92 7.11
CA SER A 366 -13.21 20.00 7.11
C SER A 366 -12.63 20.53 5.81
N LEU A 367 -13.33 20.41 4.67
CA LEU A 367 -12.91 20.92 3.37
C LEU A 367 -12.72 22.45 3.37
N SER A 368 -13.43 23.18 4.24
CA SER A 368 -13.14 24.61 4.50
C SER A 368 -11.75 24.90 5.09
N LEU A 369 -11.02 23.87 5.54
CA LEU A 369 -9.72 23.98 6.21
C LEU A 369 -8.67 22.94 5.77
N SER A 370 -8.98 21.87 5.02
CA SER A 370 -8.11 20.67 5.03
C SER A 370 -7.66 20.07 3.70
N LEU A 371 -7.62 20.82 2.60
CA LEU A 371 -6.63 20.51 1.56
C LEU A 371 -5.23 21.06 1.91
N SER A 372 -5.16 22.11 2.73
CA SER A 372 -3.91 22.64 3.28
C SER A 372 -3.54 22.03 4.65
N LEU A 373 -4.51 21.53 5.44
CA LEU A 373 -4.23 20.92 6.75
C LEU A 373 -4.09 19.39 6.77
N SER A 374 -4.51 18.66 5.74
CA SER A 374 -4.02 17.27 5.54
C SER A 374 -2.52 17.24 5.18
N LEU A 375 -1.97 18.40 4.84
CA LEU A 375 -0.55 18.67 4.59
C LEU A 375 0.23 19.17 5.83
N SER A 376 -0.43 19.53 6.95
CA SER A 376 0.27 20.04 8.15
C SER A 376 -0.03 19.29 9.46
N LEU A 377 -1.12 18.52 9.55
CA LEU A 377 -1.37 17.64 10.72
C LEU A 377 -0.67 16.28 10.63
N SER A 378 -0.04 15.98 9.50
CA SER A 378 0.87 14.83 9.32
C SER A 378 2.33 15.13 9.70
N LEU A 379 2.63 16.35 10.13
CA LEU A 379 3.98 16.80 10.54
C LEU A 379 4.08 17.29 11.99
N SER A 380 3.04 17.06 12.82
CA SER A 380 3.07 17.44 14.24
C SER A 380 2.56 16.36 15.21
N LEU A 381 2.39 15.12 14.75
CA LEU A 381 2.10 13.96 15.61
C LEU A 381 2.93 12.71 15.25
N PHE A 382 4.21 12.90 14.93
CA PHE A 382 5.26 11.90 15.10
C PHE A 382 6.56 12.57 15.53
#